data_AF-A0A9P0QH90-F1
#
_entry.id   AF-A0A9P0QH90-F1
#
_cell.length_a   1.000
_cell.length_b   1.000
_cell.length_c   1.000
_cell.angle_alpha   90.00
_cell.angle_beta   90.00
_cell.angle_gamma   90.00
#
_symmetry.space_group_name_H-M   'P 1'
#
loop_
_entity.id
_entity.type
_entity.pdbx_description
1 polymer ?
#
loop_
_entity_poly.entity_id
_entity_poly.type
_entity_poly.pdbx_seq_one_letter_code
_entity_poly.pdbx_strand_id
1 'polypeptide(L)'
;QPPFSSSRFISAITVSYLWGQLVKLAIPEEEVAGINWMPFCHWLIPFAIGLGVWVVGNIGREQGSLWLTMATAYLTYLSRWYIYDDSIWMTIMTVSCGLVFDTFSKQWRRTPRKKRSFIQRVTVIAVCGLIYSSLWVSYFYFNGKITDTNGDEIPVHEAIHHFFTSPWWTDLYQSLFDTYNYAQHHGW
;
A
#
# COMPACT_ATOMS: atom_id res chain seq x y z
N GLN A 1 -2.11 9.93 -30.63
CA GLN A 1 -1.95 9.45 -29.24
C GLN A 1 -3.07 8.44 -28.94
N PRO A 2 -2.93 7.53 -27.96
CA PRO A 2 -4.03 6.67 -27.53
C PRO A 2 -5.20 7.51 -26.99
N PRO A 3 -6.46 7.10 -27.23
CA PRO A 3 -7.64 7.83 -26.76
C PRO A 3 -7.69 7.86 -25.23
N PHE A 4 -8.44 8.82 -24.68
CA PHE A 4 -8.74 8.84 -23.24
C PHE A 4 -9.60 7.64 -22.87
N SER A 5 -9.30 7.00 -21.74
CA SER A 5 -10.08 5.89 -21.21
C SER A 5 -10.43 6.15 -19.75
N SER A 6 -11.71 6.43 -19.49
CA SER A 6 -12.19 6.78 -18.15
C SER A 6 -11.94 5.68 -17.13
N SER A 7 -12.14 4.41 -17.49
CA SER A 7 -11.90 3.27 -16.60
C SER A 7 -10.43 3.15 -16.19
N ARG A 8 -9.51 3.40 -17.12
CA ARG A 8 -8.06 3.38 -16.85
C ARG A 8 -7.63 4.57 -16.01
N PHE A 9 -8.18 5.74 -16.29
CA PHE A 9 -7.90 6.94 -15.53
C PHE A 9 -8.39 6.81 -14.07
N ILE A 10 -9.62 6.34 -13.87
CA ILE A 10 -10.18 6.09 -12.54
C ILE A 10 -9.37 5.03 -11.80
N SER A 11 -9.07 3.89 -12.42
CA SER A 11 -8.25 2.85 -11.77
C SER A 11 -6.84 3.35 -11.42
N ALA A 12 -6.23 4.18 -12.27
CA ALA A 12 -4.95 4.81 -11.95
C ALA A 12 -5.08 5.69 -10.71
N ILE A 13 -6.13 6.52 -10.61
CA ILE A 13 -6.37 7.35 -9.43
C ILE A 13 -6.59 6.48 -8.19
N THR A 14 -7.47 5.49 -8.25
CA THR A 14 -7.81 4.63 -7.09
C THR A 14 -6.59 3.88 -6.56
N VAL A 15 -5.82 3.22 -7.45
CA VAL A 15 -4.63 2.46 -7.04
C VAL A 15 -3.56 3.38 -6.45
N SER A 16 -3.34 4.54 -7.07
CA SER A 16 -2.33 5.50 -6.62
C SER A 16 -2.69 6.09 -5.27
N TYR A 17 -3.95 6.50 -5.09
CA TYR A 17 -4.45 7.03 -3.84
C TYR A 17 -4.33 5.98 -2.73
N LEU A 18 -4.72 4.73 -2.99
CA LEU A 18 -4.57 3.61 -2.06
C LEU A 18 -3.10 3.42 -1.65
N TRP A 19 -2.17 3.45 -2.60
CA TRP A 19 -0.75 3.28 -2.31
C TRP A 19 -0.18 4.45 -1.51
N GLY A 20 -0.55 5.68 -1.85
CA GLY A 20 -0.19 6.86 -1.06
C GLY A 20 -0.72 6.78 0.37
N GLN A 21 -1.97 6.35 0.54
CA GLN A 21 -2.60 6.18 1.85
C GLN A 21 -1.91 5.09 2.65
N LEU A 22 -1.62 3.94 2.04
CA LEU A 22 -0.92 2.86 2.71
C LEU A 22 0.48 3.28 3.19
N VAL A 23 1.23 4.02 2.37
CA VAL A 23 2.53 4.54 2.79
C VAL A 23 2.37 5.52 3.95
N LYS A 24 1.39 6.44 3.89
CA LYS A 24 1.12 7.36 4.98
C LYS A 24 0.77 6.62 6.28
N LEU A 25 -0.13 5.64 6.22
CA LEU A 25 -0.55 4.81 7.35
C LEU A 25 0.60 3.97 7.93
N ALA A 26 1.58 3.58 7.12
CA ALA A 26 2.71 2.80 7.58
C ALA A 26 3.77 3.63 8.34
N ILE A 27 3.73 4.96 8.24
CA ILE A 27 4.68 5.87 8.92
C ILE A 27 4.28 5.99 10.40
N PRO A 28 5.16 5.66 11.36
CA PRO A 28 4.87 5.80 12.78
C PRO A 28 4.51 7.24 13.13
N GLU A 29 3.39 7.45 13.84
CA GLU A 29 2.98 8.76 14.34
C GLU A 29 3.82 9.22 15.54
N GLU A 30 4.25 8.26 16.36
CA GLU A 30 5.08 8.48 17.55
C GLU A 30 6.58 8.33 17.25
N GLU A 31 7.40 8.88 18.13
CA GLU A 31 8.85 8.79 18.01
C GLU A 31 9.32 7.35 18.23
N VAL A 32 9.94 6.75 17.20
CA VAL A 32 10.51 5.40 17.28
C VAL A 32 12.02 5.52 17.38
N ALA A 33 12.59 4.94 18.45
CA ALA A 33 14.02 5.01 18.75
C ALA A 33 14.56 6.44 18.97
N GLY A 34 13.71 7.35 19.50
CA GLY A 34 14.07 8.75 19.77
C GLY A 34 14.25 9.61 18.51
N ILE A 35 13.78 9.13 17.35
CA ILE A 35 13.81 9.85 16.08
C ILE A 35 12.37 10.01 15.58
N ASN A 36 12.01 11.24 15.19
CA ASN A 36 10.78 11.49 14.47
C ASN A 36 10.98 11.13 12.99
N TRP A 37 10.38 10.02 12.56
CA TRP A 37 10.48 9.50 11.19
C TRP A 37 9.60 10.26 10.18
N MET A 38 8.67 11.07 10.67
CA MET A 38 7.64 11.72 9.86
C MET A 38 8.23 12.63 8.76
N PRO A 39 9.20 13.53 9.03
CA PRO A 39 9.75 14.43 8.01
C PRO A 39 10.45 13.69 6.85
N PHE A 40 11.07 12.54 7.13
CA PHE A 40 11.82 11.78 6.13
C PHE A 40 10.92 10.86 5.33
N CYS A 41 10.06 10.09 6.00
CA CYS A 41 9.23 9.09 5.35
C CYS A 41 8.05 9.71 4.57
N HIS A 42 7.61 10.92 4.91
CA HIS A 42 6.53 11.59 4.17
C HIS A 42 6.85 11.85 2.69
N TRP A 43 8.14 11.96 2.33
CA TRP A 43 8.58 12.09 0.93
C TRP A 43 8.38 10.81 0.10
N LEU A 44 8.07 9.68 0.74
CA LEU A 44 7.72 8.43 0.07
C LEU A 44 6.27 8.43 -0.44
N ILE A 45 5.40 9.29 0.10
CA ILE A 45 4.00 9.40 -0.33
C ILE A 45 3.87 9.85 -1.80
N PRO A 46 4.49 10.97 -2.25
CA PRO A 46 4.46 11.35 -3.66
C PRO A 46 5.10 10.29 -4.56
N PHE A 47 6.14 9.60 -4.07
CA PHE A 47 6.73 8.48 -4.80
C PHE A 47 5.73 7.35 -5.05
N ALA A 48 4.99 6.92 -4.02
CA ALA A 48 3.99 5.87 -4.12
C ALA A 48 2.84 6.25 -5.06
N ILE A 49 2.34 7.49 -4.98
CA ILE A 49 1.28 7.99 -5.86
C ILE A 49 1.75 8.06 -7.32
N GLY A 50 2.92 8.64 -7.59
CA GLY A 50 3.49 8.71 -8.93
C GLY A 50 3.73 7.32 -9.54
N LEU A 51 4.21 6.37 -8.72
CA LEU A 51 4.44 4.99 -9.14
C LEU A 51 3.12 4.26 -9.44
N GLY A 52 2.08 4.47 -8.62
CA GLY A 52 0.74 3.93 -8.87
C GLY A 52 0.17 4.35 -10.22
N VAL A 53 0.23 5.65 -10.53
CA VAL A 53 -0.32 6.20 -11.79
C VAL A 53 0.45 5.62 -12.96
N TRP A 54 1.79 5.61 -12.85
CA TRP A 54 2.64 5.07 -13.89
C TRP A 54 2.42 3.57 -14.10
N VAL A 55 2.30 2.76 -13.05
CA VAL A 55 2.07 1.31 -13.17
C VAL A 55 0.76 1.03 -13.91
N VAL A 56 -0.35 1.65 -13.50
CA VAL A 56 -1.67 1.43 -14.13
C VAL A 56 -1.67 1.98 -15.56
N GLY A 57 -1.07 3.15 -15.77
CA GLY A 57 -0.93 3.77 -17.08
C GLY A 57 -0.12 2.94 -18.08
N ASN A 58 0.83 2.13 -17.63
CA ASN A 58 1.68 1.28 -18.47
C ASN A 58 1.13 -0.14 -18.72
N ILE A 59 -0.11 -0.42 -18.30
CA ILE A 59 -0.78 -1.71 -18.55
C ILE A 59 -1.08 -1.89 -20.05
N GLY A 60 -0.95 -3.12 -20.55
CA GLY A 60 -1.35 -3.47 -21.92
C GLY A 60 -0.51 -2.81 -23.03
N ARG A 61 -1.20 -2.18 -24.00
CA ARG A 61 -0.62 -1.60 -25.23
C ARG A 61 -0.19 -0.13 -25.09
N GLU A 62 -0.44 0.47 -23.93
CA GLU A 62 -0.06 1.85 -23.63
C GLU A 62 1.23 1.88 -22.80
N GLN A 63 1.99 2.95 -22.96
CA GLN A 63 3.19 3.21 -22.17
C GLN A 63 3.37 4.72 -21.95
N GLY A 64 4.09 5.08 -20.90
CA GLY A 64 4.45 6.47 -20.63
C GLY A 64 5.72 6.57 -19.79
N SER A 65 6.31 7.76 -19.80
CA SER A 65 7.47 8.08 -18.97
C SER A 65 7.10 8.15 -17.49
N LEU A 66 7.93 7.57 -16.62
CA LEU A 66 7.81 7.67 -15.17
C LEU A 66 8.19 9.07 -14.67
N TRP A 67 9.11 9.72 -15.38
CA TRP A 67 9.70 10.99 -14.96
C TRP A 67 8.65 12.11 -14.86
N LEU A 68 7.80 12.27 -15.87
CA LEU A 68 6.77 13.30 -15.86
C LEU A 68 5.78 13.09 -14.71
N THR A 69 5.31 11.86 -14.50
CA THR A 69 4.43 11.54 -13.37
C THR A 69 5.07 11.79 -12.02
N MET A 70 6.36 11.46 -11.88
CA MET A 70 7.07 11.64 -10.61
C MET A 70 7.31 13.12 -10.32
N ALA A 71 7.75 13.89 -11.32
CA ALA A 71 7.93 15.32 -11.21
C ALA A 71 6.62 16.02 -10.81
N THR A 72 5.49 15.62 -11.42
CA THR A 72 4.17 16.13 -11.05
C THR A 72 3.79 15.76 -9.63
N ALA A 73 4.06 14.53 -9.19
CA ALA A 73 3.77 14.10 -7.82
C ALA A 73 4.52 14.97 -6.80
N TYR A 74 5.83 15.15 -6.96
CA TYR A 74 6.63 15.98 -6.05
C TYR A 74 6.28 17.47 -6.13
N LEU A 75 5.93 18.00 -7.30
CA LEU A 75 5.53 19.40 -7.44
C LEU A 75 4.18 19.65 -6.74
N THR A 76 3.21 18.76 -6.97
CA THR A 76 1.87 18.90 -6.37
C THR A 76 1.85 18.53 -4.90
N TYR A 77 2.83 17.77 -4.41
CA TYR A 77 3.03 17.55 -2.97
C TYR A 77 3.23 18.84 -2.18
N LEU A 78 3.76 19.90 -2.81
CA LEU A 78 3.90 21.21 -2.17
C LEU A 78 2.55 21.84 -1.77
N SER A 79 1.43 21.40 -2.38
CA SER A 79 0.08 21.83 -1.99
C SER A 79 -0.25 21.49 -0.53
N ARG A 80 0.42 20.50 0.07
CA ARG A 80 0.30 20.14 1.49
C ARG A 80 0.57 21.32 2.43
N TRP A 81 1.48 22.23 2.07
CA TRP A 81 1.80 23.39 2.92
C TRP A 81 0.70 24.46 2.93
N TYR A 82 -0.19 24.42 1.94
CA TYR A 82 -1.32 25.35 1.83
C TYR A 82 -2.65 24.70 2.23
N ILE A 83 -2.75 23.38 2.09
CA ILE A 83 -3.96 22.60 2.35
C ILE A 83 -3.64 21.57 3.43
N TYR A 84 -4.14 21.81 4.64
CA TYR A 84 -3.90 20.95 5.81
C TYR A 84 -4.72 19.65 5.80
N ASP A 85 -5.74 19.54 4.93
CA ASP A 85 -6.55 18.33 4.79
C ASP A 85 -5.84 17.28 3.93
N ASP A 86 -5.54 16.13 4.54
CA ASP A 86 -4.84 15.02 3.90
C ASP A 86 -5.55 14.41 2.71
N SER A 87 -6.86 14.35 2.75
CA SER A 87 -7.65 13.79 1.65
C SER A 87 -7.59 14.72 0.44
N ILE A 88 -7.61 16.03 0.67
CA ILE A 88 -7.64 17.03 -0.41
C ILE A 88 -6.29 17.10 -1.12
N TRP A 89 -5.19 17.31 -0.41
CA TRP A 89 -3.88 17.45 -1.07
C TRP A 89 -3.45 16.16 -1.77
N MET A 90 -3.78 14.98 -1.21
CA MET A 90 -3.53 13.70 -1.88
C MET A 90 -4.38 13.50 -3.13
N THR A 91 -5.64 13.94 -3.10
CA THR A 91 -6.53 13.86 -4.26
C THR A 91 -6.03 14.78 -5.38
N ILE A 92 -5.65 16.02 -5.06
CA ILE A 92 -5.04 16.97 -6.01
C ILE A 92 -3.82 16.32 -6.66
N MET A 93 -2.90 15.81 -5.85
CA MET A 93 -1.68 15.16 -6.34
C MET A 93 -1.98 13.99 -7.28
N THR A 94 -2.90 13.10 -6.86
CA THR A 94 -3.26 11.91 -7.63
C THR A 94 -3.92 12.26 -8.96
N VAL A 95 -4.88 13.19 -8.96
CA VAL A 95 -5.58 13.65 -10.16
C VAL A 95 -4.62 14.37 -11.10
N SER A 96 -3.78 15.27 -10.59
CA SER A 96 -2.78 15.96 -11.41
C SER A 96 -1.79 14.99 -12.05
N CYS A 97 -1.30 13.99 -11.32
CA CYS A 97 -0.44 12.94 -11.88
C CYS A 97 -1.14 12.16 -12.99
N GLY A 98 -2.40 11.77 -12.77
CA GLY A 98 -3.21 11.08 -13.78
C GLY A 98 -3.39 11.92 -15.04
N LEU A 99 -3.72 13.21 -14.89
CA LEU A 99 -3.92 14.13 -16.00
C LEU A 99 -2.63 14.31 -16.79
N VAL A 100 -1.50 14.57 -16.13
CA VAL A 100 -0.19 14.73 -16.80
C VAL A 100 0.24 13.44 -17.50
N PHE A 101 -0.02 12.28 -16.89
CA PHE A 101 0.25 11.01 -17.55
C PHE A 101 -0.55 10.90 -18.84
N ASP A 102 -1.86 11.14 -18.79
CA ASP A 102 -2.76 10.96 -19.93
C ASP A 102 -2.49 11.96 -21.07
N THR A 103 -2.26 13.23 -20.74
CA THR A 103 -2.10 14.30 -21.74
C THR A 103 -0.71 14.37 -22.35
N PHE A 104 0.34 14.21 -21.53
CA PHE A 104 1.72 14.46 -21.96
C PHE A 104 2.58 13.20 -22.06
N SER A 105 2.37 12.22 -21.17
CA SER A 105 3.25 11.05 -21.07
C SER A 105 2.79 9.87 -21.94
N LYS A 106 1.47 9.76 -22.17
CA LYS A 106 0.82 8.58 -22.76
C LYS A 106 1.15 8.39 -24.24
N GLN A 107 1.66 7.22 -24.60
CA GLN A 107 2.02 6.84 -25.96
C GLN A 107 1.68 5.37 -26.24
N TRP A 108 1.47 5.05 -27.52
CA TRP A 108 1.32 3.66 -27.94
C TRP A 108 2.65 2.92 -27.83
N ARG A 109 2.63 1.70 -27.29
CA ARG A 109 3.79 0.83 -27.26
C ARG A 109 4.05 0.29 -28.67
N ARG A 110 5.10 0.80 -29.32
CA ARG A 110 5.50 0.40 -30.69
C ARG A 110 6.34 -0.88 -30.72
N THR A 111 6.95 -1.26 -29.60
CA THR A 111 7.82 -2.43 -29.52
C THR A 111 7.13 -3.59 -28.81
N PRO A 112 7.27 -4.83 -29.33
CA PRO A 112 6.72 -6.01 -28.66
C PRO A 112 7.40 -6.23 -27.30
N ARG A 113 6.62 -6.69 -26.30
CA ARG A 113 7.16 -6.98 -24.97
C ARG A 113 8.18 -8.12 -25.05
N LYS A 114 9.39 -7.87 -24.55
CA LYS A 114 10.40 -8.92 -24.36
C LYS A 114 9.83 -9.98 -23.40
N LYS A 115 9.95 -11.26 -23.76
CA LYS A 115 9.55 -12.38 -22.91
C LYS A 115 10.48 -12.43 -21.69
N ARG A 116 9.95 -12.17 -20.50
CA ARG A 116 10.65 -12.38 -19.22
C ARG A 116 10.54 -13.84 -18.79
N SER A 117 11.59 -14.38 -18.18
CA SER A 117 11.60 -15.74 -17.62
C SER A 117 10.56 -15.88 -16.51
N PHE A 118 10.09 -17.11 -16.28
CA PHE A 118 9.13 -17.40 -15.21
C PHE A 118 9.68 -16.98 -13.84
N ILE A 119 10.93 -17.34 -13.55
CA ILE A 119 11.63 -16.98 -12.31
C ILE A 119 11.61 -15.47 -12.11
N GLN A 120 11.97 -14.67 -13.13
CA GLN A 120 11.96 -13.22 -13.02
C GLN A 120 10.58 -12.65 -12.68
N ARG A 121 9.50 -13.24 -13.20
CA ARG A 121 8.13 -12.79 -12.88
C ARG A 121 7.76 -13.12 -11.44
N VAL A 122 8.04 -14.35 -11.00
CA VAL A 122 7.77 -14.81 -9.64
C VAL A 122 8.56 -13.97 -8.63
N THR A 123 9.85 -13.72 -8.87
CA THR A 123 10.68 -12.89 -8.00
C THR A 123 10.13 -11.46 -7.90
N VAL A 124 9.73 -10.85 -9.01
CA VAL A 124 9.15 -9.48 -8.98
C VAL A 124 7.84 -9.46 -8.17
N ILE A 125 6.95 -10.43 -8.38
CA ILE A 125 5.69 -10.52 -7.63
C ILE A 125 5.96 -10.75 -6.14
N ALA A 126 6.90 -11.65 -5.81
CA ALA A 126 7.27 -11.93 -4.42
C ALA A 126 7.84 -10.69 -3.73
N VAL A 127 8.74 -9.96 -4.38
CA VAL A 127 9.30 -8.71 -3.84
C VAL A 127 8.20 -7.65 -3.65
N CYS A 128 7.32 -7.46 -4.64
CA CYS A 128 6.20 -6.52 -4.50
C CYS A 128 5.25 -6.93 -3.36
N GLY A 129 4.96 -8.24 -3.23
CA GLY A 129 4.15 -8.78 -2.15
C GLY A 129 4.78 -8.53 -0.78
N LEU A 130 6.08 -8.80 -0.63
CA LEU A 130 6.82 -8.54 0.61
C LEU A 130 6.82 -7.06 0.99
N ILE A 131 7.05 -6.16 0.03
CA ILE A 131 6.97 -4.71 0.26
C ILE A 131 5.55 -4.34 0.73
N TYR A 132 4.53 -4.79 0.03
CA TYR A 132 3.13 -4.48 0.39
C TYR A 132 2.77 -5.02 1.78
N SER A 133 3.11 -6.27 2.08
CA SER A 133 2.90 -6.89 3.39
C SER A 133 3.66 -6.16 4.49
N SER A 134 4.89 -5.72 4.24
CA SER A 134 5.69 -4.96 5.22
C SER A 134 5.06 -3.62 5.60
N LEU A 135 4.40 -2.93 4.65
CA LEU A 135 3.68 -1.69 4.94
C LEU A 135 2.47 -1.94 5.86
N TRP A 136 1.71 -3.00 5.60
CA TRP A 136 0.60 -3.39 6.49
C TRP A 136 1.09 -3.80 7.88
N VAL A 137 2.14 -4.61 7.96
CA VAL A 137 2.73 -4.99 9.25
C VAL A 137 3.22 -3.77 10.01
N SER A 138 3.87 -2.81 9.33
CA SER A 138 4.28 -1.53 9.93
C SER A 138 3.08 -0.76 10.49
N TYR A 139 2.00 -0.63 9.70
CA TYR A 139 0.77 0.01 10.15
C TYR A 139 0.20 -0.67 11.40
N PHE A 140 -0.02 -1.99 11.37
CA PHE A 140 -0.57 -2.72 12.51
C PHE A 140 0.34 -2.67 13.74
N TYR A 141 1.65 -2.65 13.56
CA TYR A 141 2.59 -2.63 14.67
C TYR A 141 2.68 -1.25 15.33
N PHE A 142 2.83 -0.18 14.55
CA PHE A 142 3.08 1.17 15.08
C PHE A 142 1.82 2.00 15.30
N ASN A 143 0.84 1.91 14.41
CA ASN A 143 -0.31 2.83 14.38
C ASN A 143 -1.65 2.13 14.60
N GLY A 144 -1.69 0.79 14.56
CA GLY A 144 -2.89 0.02 14.80
C GLY A 144 -3.33 0.12 16.26
N LYS A 145 -4.54 0.64 16.49
CA LYS A 145 -5.19 0.69 17.81
C LYS A 145 -6.55 0.03 17.76
N ILE A 146 -6.90 -0.72 18.79
CA ILE A 146 -8.21 -1.37 18.96
C ILE A 146 -8.87 -0.72 20.16
N THR A 147 -10.10 -0.25 19.99
CA THR A 147 -10.90 0.28 21.09
C THR A 147 -11.56 -0.88 21.84
N ASP A 148 -11.25 -1.00 23.13
CA ASP A 148 -11.93 -1.96 24.00
C ASP A 148 -13.38 -1.51 24.29
N THR A 149 -14.21 -2.42 24.80
CA THR A 149 -15.62 -2.19 25.18
C THR A 149 -15.76 -1.05 26.21
N ASN A 150 -14.68 -0.76 26.95
CA ASN A 150 -14.59 0.31 27.93
C ASN A 150 -14.17 1.67 27.35
N GLY A 151 -13.83 1.73 26.06
CA GLY A 151 -13.41 2.96 25.36
C GLY A 151 -11.90 3.20 25.31
N ASP A 152 -11.08 2.33 25.91
CA ASP A 152 -9.63 2.46 25.92
C ASP A 152 -9.00 2.00 24.59
N GLU A 153 -8.06 2.78 24.05
CA GLU A 153 -7.31 2.45 22.84
C GLU A 153 -6.08 1.59 23.18
N ILE A 154 -6.11 0.32 22.81
CA ILE A 154 -5.02 -0.63 23.03
C ILE A 154 -4.25 -0.83 21.72
N PRO A 155 -2.92 -0.71 21.70
CA PRO A 155 -2.12 -1.02 20.52
C PRO A 155 -2.34 -2.46 20.04
N VAL A 156 -2.46 -2.66 18.73
CA VAL A 156 -2.71 -3.97 18.12
C VAL A 156 -1.60 -4.98 18.47
N HIS A 157 -0.34 -4.56 18.51
CA HIS A 157 0.77 -5.46 18.85
C HIS A 157 0.66 -5.98 20.30
N GLU A 158 0.18 -5.15 21.22
CA GLU A 158 -0.05 -5.52 22.62
C GLU A 158 -1.27 -6.43 22.75
N ALA A 159 -2.35 -6.14 22.02
CA ALA A 159 -3.53 -6.99 21.95
C ALA A 159 -3.19 -8.40 21.40
N ILE A 160 -2.36 -8.48 20.35
CA ILE A 160 -1.89 -9.75 19.79
C ILE A 160 -1.04 -10.51 20.81
N HIS A 161 -0.13 -9.81 21.50
CA HIS A 161 0.68 -10.42 22.55
C HIS A 161 -0.20 -10.98 23.68
N HIS A 162 -1.16 -10.19 24.18
CA HIS A 162 -2.12 -10.62 25.21
C HIS A 162 -2.96 -11.81 24.75
N PHE A 163 -3.42 -11.82 23.50
CA PHE A 163 -4.17 -12.91 22.93
C PHE A 163 -3.39 -14.23 22.95
N PHE A 164 -2.14 -14.23 22.49
CA PHE A 164 -1.31 -15.45 22.48
C PHE A 164 -0.89 -15.92 23.88
N THR A 165 -0.78 -15.01 24.85
CA THR A 165 -0.53 -15.37 26.25
C THR A 165 -1.79 -15.74 27.03
N SER A 166 -2.98 -15.53 26.46
CA SER A 166 -4.24 -15.76 27.15
C SER A 166 -4.56 -17.25 27.29
N PRO A 167 -5.24 -17.66 28.39
CA PRO A 167 -5.73 -19.03 28.56
C PRO A 167 -6.62 -19.51 27.40
N TRP A 168 -7.31 -18.57 26.74
CA TRP A 168 -8.16 -18.86 25.59
C TRP A 168 -7.37 -19.42 24.40
N TRP A 169 -6.16 -18.93 24.14
CA TRP A 169 -5.32 -19.47 23.07
C TRP A 169 -4.85 -20.89 23.36
N THR A 170 -4.45 -21.16 24.61
CA THR A 170 -4.08 -22.51 25.04
C THR A 170 -5.27 -23.47 24.94
N ASP A 171 -6.48 -23.03 25.30
CA ASP A 171 -7.69 -23.84 25.22
C ASP A 171 -8.10 -24.12 23.76
N LEU A 172 -7.94 -23.15 22.86
CA LEU A 172 -8.18 -23.34 21.43
C LEU A 172 -7.18 -24.33 20.83
N TYR A 173 -5.89 -24.17 21.14
CA TYR A 173 -4.85 -25.10 20.70
C TYR A 173 -5.14 -26.51 21.17
N GLN A 174 -5.47 -26.67 22.45
CA GLN A 174 -5.82 -27.96 23.05
C GLN A 174 -7.05 -28.56 22.37
N SER A 175 -8.10 -27.77 22.15
CA SER A 175 -9.34 -28.23 21.49
C SER A 175 -9.10 -28.69 20.05
N LEU A 176 -8.26 -27.97 19.29
CA LEU A 176 -7.88 -28.36 17.92
C LEU A 176 -7.03 -29.63 17.93
N PHE A 177 -6.08 -29.74 18.86
CA PHE A 177 -5.24 -30.92 19.02
C PHE A 177 -6.09 -32.16 19.39
N ASP A 178 -7.03 -32.00 20.33
CA ASP A 178 -7.94 -33.05 20.74
C ASP A 178 -8.90 -33.45 19.61
N THR A 179 -9.38 -32.48 18.83
CA THR A 179 -10.21 -32.75 17.63
C THR A 179 -9.41 -33.50 16.56
N TYR A 180 -8.14 -33.13 16.33
CA TYR A 180 -7.24 -33.81 15.40
C TYR A 180 -6.98 -35.26 15.83
N ASN A 181 -6.66 -35.48 17.11
CA ASN A 181 -6.45 -36.81 17.67
C ASN A 181 -7.73 -37.65 17.62
N TYR A 182 -8.87 -37.05 17.95
CA TYR A 182 -10.18 -37.70 17.85
C TYR A 182 -10.46 -38.15 16.42
N ALA A 183 -10.19 -37.30 15.42
CA ALA A 183 -10.35 -37.63 14.00
C ALA A 183 -9.38 -38.73 13.52
N GLN A 184 -8.13 -38.74 14.01
CA GLN A 184 -7.17 -39.81 13.72
C GLN A 184 -7.61 -41.16 14.32
N HIS A 185 -8.18 -41.18 15.53
CA HIS A 185 -8.59 -42.40 16.22
C HIS A 185 -9.98 -42.92 15.80
N HIS A 186 -10.91 -42.05 15.42
CA HIS A 186 -12.29 -42.41 15.07
C HIS A 186 -12.57 -42.37 13.56
N GLY A 187 -11.55 -42.05 12.75
CA GLY A 187 -11.59 -42.09 11.30
C GLY A 187 -11.92 -40.74 10.67
N TRP A 188 -11.08 -40.37 9.70
CA TRP A 188 -11.43 -39.60 8.52
C TRP A 188 -11.28 -40.52 7.31
#